data_AF-A0A523J6G7-F1
#
_entry.id   AF-A0A523J6G7-F1
#
_cell.length_a   1.000
_cell.length_b   1.000
_cell.length_c   1.000
_cell.angle_alpha   90.00
_cell.angle_beta   90.00
_cell.angle_gamma   90.00
#
_symmetry.space_group_name_H-M   'P 1'
#
loop_
_entity.id
_entity.type
_entity.pdbx_description
1 polymer ?
#
loop_
_entity_poly.entity_id
_entity_poly.type
_entity_poly.pdbx_seq_one_letter_code
_entity_poly.pdbx_strand_id
1 'polypeptide(L)' 'MKFLLLFLVSFNLFAIDISAWKEYKPGGSTKCARGGEYSFFVKEGDPRKIVIDFMGGGACWNKRTCKVGSRIFFDS' A
#
# COMPACT_ATOMS: atom_id res chain seq x y z
N MET A 1 -45.46 -11.86 -26.09
CA MET A 1 -44.87 -10.53 -25.78
C MET A 1 -44.48 -10.37 -24.30
N LYS A 2 -43.84 -11.36 -23.65
CA LYS A 2 -43.43 -11.23 -22.24
C LYS A 2 -42.09 -11.87 -21.89
N PHE A 3 -41.39 -12.44 -22.87
CA PHE A 3 -40.10 -13.11 -22.69
C PHE A 3 -38.89 -12.28 -23.15
N LEU A 4 -39.11 -11.14 -23.81
CA LEU A 4 -38.00 -10.33 -24.36
C LEU A 4 -37.48 -9.25 -23.38
N LEU A 5 -38.18 -9.01 -22.26
CA LEU A 5 -37.85 -7.96 -21.29
C LEU A 5 -36.96 -8.43 -20.12
N LEU A 6 -36.70 -9.73 -20.01
CA LEU A 6 -35.92 -10.30 -18.90
C LEU A 6 -34.41 -10.39 -19.17
N PHE A 7 -33.95 -10.14 -20.41
CA PHE A 7 -32.54 -10.29 -20.76
C PHE A 7 -31.71 -9.00 -20.60
N LEU A 8 -32.35 -7.84 -20.45
CA LEU A 8 -31.64 -6.54 -20.43
C LEU A 8 -31.28 -6.03 -19.03
N VAL A 9 -31.72 -6.68 -17.95
CA VAL A 9 -31.57 -6.14 -16.58
C VAL A 9 -30.46 -6.81 -15.77
N SER A 10 -29.81 -7.85 -16.29
CA SER A 10 -28.86 -8.67 -15.51
C SER A 10 -27.39 -8.25 -15.62
N PHE A 11 -27.07 -7.19 -16.37
CA PHE A 11 -25.68 -6.79 -16.67
C PHE A 11 -25.30 -5.43 -16.07
N ASN A 12 -25.72 -5.13 -14.85
CA ASN A 12 -25.19 -3.97 -14.13
C ASN A 12 -24.92 -4.33 -12.68
N LEU A 13 -23.86 -5.09 -12.42
CA LEU A 13 -23.33 -5.19 -11.07
C LEU A 13 -21.81 -5.37 -11.10
N PHE A 14 -21.14 -4.37 -10.52
CA PHE A 14 -19.73 -4.30 -10.15
C PHE A 14 -18.70 -3.98 -11.25
N ALA A 15 -18.59 -2.68 -11.56
CA ALA A 15 -17.27 -2.08 -11.75
C ALA A 15 -17.10 -0.98 -10.69
N ILE A 16 -16.85 -1.40 -9.45
CA ILE A 16 -16.32 -0.49 -8.43
C ILE A 16 -14.79 -0.54 -8.58
N ASP A 17 -14.25 0.23 -9.53
CA ASP A 17 -12.80 0.51 -9.55
C ASP A 17 -12.51 1.62 -8.54
N ILE A 18 -12.51 1.26 -7.26
CA ILE A 18 -11.80 2.06 -6.27
C ILE A 18 -10.35 1.68 -6.49
N SER A 19 -9.59 2.55 -7.16
CA SER A 19 -8.13 2.51 -7.19
C SER A 19 -7.57 2.71 -5.77
N ALA A 20 -7.83 1.71 -4.92
CA ALA A 20 -7.48 1.69 -3.52
C ALA A 20 -5.99 1.41 -3.41
N TRP A 21 -5.39 1.96 -2.36
CA TRP A 21 -4.03 1.62 -2.00
C TRP A 21 -3.98 0.15 -1.56
N LYS A 22 -3.15 -0.64 -2.22
CA LYS A 22 -2.88 -2.03 -1.86
C LYS A 22 -1.52 -2.15 -1.20
N GLU A 23 -1.47 -2.83 -0.06
CA GLU A 23 -0.22 -3.11 0.64
C GLU A 23 0.54 -4.26 -0.03
N TYR A 24 1.86 -4.11 -0.14
CA TYR A 24 2.78 -5.13 -0.64
C TYR A 24 3.88 -5.39 0.39
N LYS A 25 4.15 -6.67 0.64
CA LYS A 25 5.24 -7.16 1.50
C LYS A 25 6.28 -7.89 0.65
N PRO A 26 7.50 -7.35 0.47
CA PRO A 26 8.54 -8.02 -0.33
C PRO A 26 9.01 -9.35 0.25
N GLY A 27 8.94 -9.51 1.58
CA GLY A 27 9.49 -10.66 2.29
C GLY A 27 11.02 -10.79 2.14
N GLY A 28 11.52 -12.02 2.34
CA GLY A 28 12.94 -12.34 2.24
C GLY A 28 13.79 -11.61 3.28
N SER A 29 14.87 -10.96 2.83
CA SER A 29 15.77 -10.20 3.72
C SER A 29 15.32 -8.76 3.96
N THR A 30 14.21 -8.32 3.36
CA THR A 30 13.71 -6.94 3.46
C THR A 30 12.97 -6.73 4.78
N LYS A 31 13.44 -5.79 5.60
CA LYS A 31 12.92 -5.54 6.95
C LYS A 31 13.16 -4.09 7.39
N CYS A 32 12.35 -3.64 8.34
CA CYS A 32 12.56 -2.37 9.02
C CYS A 32 13.80 -2.43 9.94
N ALA A 33 14.32 -1.27 10.33
CA ALA A 33 15.59 -1.15 11.09
C ALA A 33 15.60 -1.93 12.42
N ARG A 34 14.43 -2.17 13.02
CA ARG A 34 14.27 -2.95 14.26
C ARG A 34 13.75 -4.37 14.04
N GLY A 35 13.77 -4.86 12.79
CA GLY A 35 13.43 -6.24 12.45
C GLY A 35 11.96 -6.52 12.15
N GLY A 36 11.10 -5.50 12.14
CA GLY A 36 9.71 -5.63 11.67
C GLY A 36 9.62 -5.91 10.16
N GLU A 37 8.48 -6.42 9.71
CA GLU A 37 8.21 -6.60 8.28
C GLU A 37 8.10 -5.24 7.59
N TYR A 38 8.81 -5.08 6.47
CA TYR A 38 8.65 -3.89 5.63
C TYR A 38 7.46 -4.06 4.69
N SER A 39 6.68 -2.99 4.53
CA SER A 39 5.64 -2.90 3.51
C SER A 39 5.59 -1.53 2.85
N PHE A 40 4.96 -1.49 1.68
CA PHE A 40 4.67 -0.25 0.96
C PHE A 40 3.32 -0.38 0.28
N PHE A 41 2.71 0.76 -0.07
CA PHE A 41 1.39 0.81 -0.69
C PHE A 41 1.51 1.21 -2.16
N VAL A 42 0.76 0.53 -3.01
CA VAL A 42 0.67 0.82 -4.44
C VAL A 42 -0.76 1.18 -4.77
N LYS A 43 -0.92 2.28 -5.50
CA LYS A 43 -2.15 2.64 -6.20
C LYS A 43 -1.89 2.52 -7.69
N GLU A 44 -2.67 1.69 -8.38
CA GLU A 44 -2.48 1.44 -9.81
C GLU A 44 -2.79 2.69 -10.66
N GLY A 45 -2.05 2.84 -11.77
CA GLY A 45 -2.10 3.99 -12.68
C GLY A 45 -1.41 3.67 -14.01
N ASP A 46 -1.03 4.68 -14.81
CA ASP A 46 -0.26 4.44 -16.06
C ASP A 46 1.12 3.86 -15.73
N PRO A 47 1.45 2.62 -16.14
CA PRO A 47 2.73 1.97 -15.79
C PRO A 47 3.96 2.67 -16.39
N ARG A 48 3.77 3.63 -17.32
CA ARG A 48 4.85 4.46 -17.87
C ARG A 48 5.11 5.74 -17.07
N LYS A 49 4.28 6.03 -16.06
CA LYS A 49 4.36 7.23 -15.21
C LYS A 49 4.35 6.82 -13.75
N ILE A 50 5.53 6.68 -13.16
CA ILE A 50 5.70 6.19 -11.80
C ILE A 50 6.09 7.34 -10.88
N VAL A 51 5.41 7.44 -9.74
CA VAL A 51 5.80 8.28 -8.62
C VAL A 51 6.17 7.36 -7.46
N ILE A 52 7.33 7.57 -6.85
CA ILE A 52 7.76 6.89 -5.64
C ILE A 52 7.90 7.95 -4.56
N ASP A 53 7.12 7.82 -3.50
CA ASP A 53 7.18 8.69 -2.32
C ASP A 53 7.83 7.92 -1.17
N PHE A 54 8.81 8.56 -0.52
CA PHE A 54 9.48 8.03 0.66
C PHE A 54 9.04 8.85 1.86
N MET A 55 8.26 8.22 2.74
CA MET A 55 7.82 8.86 3.98
C MET A 55 9.02 9.34 4.79
N GLY A 56 8.98 10.62 5.18
CA GLY A 56 9.89 11.17 6.17
C GLY A 56 9.54 10.69 7.57
N GLY A 57 10.34 11.12 8.56
CA GLY A 57 10.07 10.77 9.95
C GLY A 57 11.29 10.75 10.83
N GLY A 58 12.29 11.59 10.59
CA GLY A 58 13.53 11.60 11.38
C GLY A 58 14.48 10.44 11.06
N ALA A 59 15.53 10.29 11.86
CA ALA A 59 16.56 9.27 11.68
C ALA A 59 17.33 8.99 12.98
N CYS A 60 18.15 7.92 12.98
CA CYS A 60 19.04 7.56 14.08
C CYS A 60 20.43 7.14 13.57
N TRP A 61 21.46 7.24 14.41
CA TRP A 61 22.88 7.12 13.99
C TRP A 61 23.74 6.25 14.90
N ASN A 62 23.23 5.90 16.08
CA ASN A 62 23.95 5.09 17.08
C ASN A 62 22.98 4.32 17.98
N LYS A 63 23.51 3.35 18.75
CA LYS A 63 22.72 2.50 19.65
C LYS A 63 21.78 3.27 20.58
N ARG A 64 22.23 4.42 21.11
CA ARG A 64 21.40 5.26 21.99
C ARG A 64 20.23 5.88 21.25
N THR A 65 20.45 6.36 20.03
CA THR A 65 19.42 7.01 19.21
C THR A 65 18.48 6.03 18.51
N CYS A 66 18.94 4.81 18.21
CA CYS A 66 18.17 3.77 17.51
C CYS A 66 17.39 2.84 18.45
N LYS A 67 17.56 2.98 19.78
CA LYS A 67 16.90 2.13 20.77
C LYS A 67 15.39 2.21 20.68
N VAL A 68 14.71 1.12 21.04
CA VAL A 68 13.25 1.09 21.21
C VAL A 68 12.82 2.17 22.21
N GLY A 69 11.77 2.93 21.86
CA GLY A 69 11.27 4.06 22.64
C GLY A 69 11.98 5.39 22.41
N SER A 70 12.99 5.44 21.52
CA SER A 70 13.50 6.71 21.00
C SER A 70 12.42 7.42 20.19
N ARG A 71 12.21 8.73 20.43
CA ARG A 71 11.16 9.54 19.78
C ARG A 71 11.68 10.47 18.69
N ILE A 72 12.92 10.26 18.26
CA ILE A 72 13.57 11.11 17.24
C ILE A 72 13.27 10.64 15.82
N PHE A 73 12.66 9.47 15.67
CA PHE A 73 12.18 8.97 14.41
C PHE A 73 10.89 8.17 14.54
N PHE A 74 10.11 8.10 13.47
CA PHE A 74 8.93 7.26 13.39
C PHE A 74 9.32 5.82 13.08
N ASP A 75 8.82 4.91 13.90
CA ASP A 75 8.89 3.49 13.60
C ASP A 75 7.81 3.16 12.55
N SER A 76 8.27 2.98 11.31
CA SER A 76 7.49 2.42 10.20
C SER A 76 7.52 0.90 10.22
#